data_AF-Q7U9X0-F1
#
_entry.id   AF-Q7U9X0-F1
#
_cell.length_a   1.000
_cell.length_b   1.000
_cell.length_c   1.000
_cell.angle_alpha   90.00
_cell.angle_beta   90.00
_cell.angle_gamma   90.00
#
_symmetry.space_group_name_H-M   'P 1'
#
loop_
_entity.id
_entity.type
_entity.pdbx_description
1 polymer ?
#
loop_
_entity_poly.entity_id
_entity_poly.type
_entity_poly.pdbx_seq_one_letter_code
_entity_poly.pdbx_strand_id
1 'polypeptide(L)'
;MNLVLQLNTLLEVRDRSEALIDPLELEDLGLQGMADASPPKWHLAHTNWFFETFLLQPHLKGHEPCDPRWAYQFNSYYDSVGDRHPRPQRGLLSRPTVKEILRWRSRVNDGLEELLQAPDETSLQLLELGLQHEQQHQELLLMDLLDGFSRQPLEPCYHREADLSIQTASDGWLSCDEGLVSIGHRGTGFHFDNEGPRHRAWLDGFEIRNDLVSNGAFQAFIADGGYSRPDLWMSEGWSLCQQNGWIGPRYWRGVQEEFTLAGRQPLDPDAPVRHLSWFEADAFARWSDARLPTEAEWEHAAAVHGEALLHSHGVLWQWTASPYRPYPGFVAPPGAIGEYNGKFMSSQFVLRGSCWLTPPGHSRDTYRNFFPPASRWMAAGLRLAR
;
A
#
# COMPACT_ATOMS: atom_id res chain seq x y z
N MET A 1 15.31 12.97 -19.61
CA MET A 1 14.56 11.73 -19.94
C MET A 1 13.93 11.90 -21.32
N ASN A 2 13.68 10.82 -22.07
CA ASN A 2 13.08 10.92 -23.42
C ASN A 2 11.58 11.26 -23.30
N LEU A 3 11.11 12.33 -23.93
CA LEU A 3 9.69 12.77 -23.89
C LEU A 3 8.72 11.67 -24.33
N VAL A 4 9.10 10.86 -25.32
CA VAL A 4 8.30 9.72 -25.80
C VAL A 4 8.16 8.66 -24.71
N LEU A 5 9.24 8.42 -23.94
CA LEU A 5 9.21 7.47 -22.83
C LEU A 5 8.28 7.97 -21.70
N GLN A 6 8.32 9.27 -21.40
CA GLN A 6 7.45 9.87 -20.37
C GLN A 6 5.97 9.78 -20.74
N LEU A 7 5.63 10.06 -21.99
CA LEU A 7 4.26 9.92 -22.48
C LEU A 7 3.78 8.47 -22.44
N ASN A 8 4.61 7.52 -22.87
CA ASN A 8 4.27 6.10 -22.80
C ASN A 8 4.04 5.64 -21.36
N THR A 9 4.93 6.03 -20.42
CA THR A 9 4.76 5.70 -18.99
C THR A 9 3.49 6.35 -18.41
N LEU A 10 3.20 7.61 -18.77
CA LEU A 10 1.96 8.26 -18.38
C LEU A 10 0.75 7.43 -18.81
N LEU A 11 0.62 7.15 -20.11
CA LEU A 11 -0.52 6.42 -20.65
C LEU A 11 -0.62 5.01 -20.06
N GLU A 12 0.48 4.28 -19.93
CA GLU A 12 0.50 2.94 -19.32
C GLU A 12 -0.04 2.95 -17.88
N VAL A 13 0.39 3.91 -17.06
CA VAL A 13 -0.12 4.04 -15.69
C VAL A 13 -1.62 4.40 -15.70
N ARG A 14 -2.05 5.32 -16.56
CA ARG A 14 -3.45 5.77 -16.56
C ARG A 14 -4.41 4.72 -17.09
N ASP A 15 -4.00 3.99 -18.13
CA ASP A 15 -4.73 2.88 -18.74
C ASP A 15 -4.86 1.72 -17.76
N ARG A 16 -3.82 1.43 -16.96
CA ARG A 16 -3.90 0.40 -15.92
C ARG A 16 -5.01 0.70 -14.92
N SER A 17 -5.19 1.94 -14.49
CA SER A 17 -6.27 2.29 -13.56
C SER A 17 -7.66 2.02 -14.14
N GLU A 18 -7.85 2.24 -15.45
CA GLU A 18 -9.12 1.94 -16.13
C GLU A 18 -9.30 0.44 -16.36
N ALA A 19 -8.24 -0.28 -16.73
CA ALA A 19 -8.25 -1.73 -16.84
C ALA A 19 -8.63 -2.43 -15.52
N LEU A 20 -8.23 -1.86 -14.37
CA LEU A 20 -8.60 -2.40 -13.06
C LEU A 20 -10.10 -2.34 -12.78
N ILE A 21 -10.85 -1.40 -13.39
CA ILE A 21 -12.29 -1.28 -13.18
C ILE A 21 -13.14 -1.92 -14.28
N ASP A 22 -12.53 -2.30 -15.41
CA ASP A 22 -13.22 -2.94 -16.53
C ASP A 22 -14.04 -4.20 -16.17
N PRO A 23 -13.57 -5.11 -15.28
CA PRO A 23 -14.35 -6.30 -14.93
C PRO A 23 -15.45 -6.04 -13.89
N LEU A 24 -15.63 -4.79 -13.42
CA LEU A 24 -16.56 -4.44 -12.35
C LEU A 24 -17.94 -4.06 -12.89
N GLU A 25 -18.99 -4.41 -12.16
CA GLU A 25 -20.33 -3.89 -12.41
C GLU A 25 -20.42 -2.43 -11.93
N LEU A 26 -21.41 -1.68 -12.44
CA LEU A 26 -21.57 -0.26 -12.10
C LEU A 26 -21.79 -0.04 -10.60
N GLU A 27 -22.48 -0.98 -9.95
CA GLU A 27 -22.76 -0.99 -8.51
C GLU A 27 -21.47 -1.13 -7.69
N ASP A 28 -20.53 -1.96 -8.14
CA ASP A 28 -19.26 -2.22 -7.46
C ASP A 28 -18.40 -0.96 -7.40
N LEU A 29 -18.48 -0.12 -8.44
CA LEU A 29 -17.73 1.13 -8.53
C LEU A 29 -18.13 2.16 -7.46
N GLY A 30 -19.29 1.98 -6.82
CA GLY A 30 -19.77 2.77 -5.69
C GLY A 30 -19.48 2.18 -4.31
N LEU A 31 -18.93 0.96 -4.23
CA LEU A 31 -18.83 0.20 -2.98
C LEU A 31 -17.78 0.78 -2.03
N GLN A 32 -18.14 0.99 -0.76
CA GLN A 32 -17.21 1.34 0.32
C GLN A 32 -17.39 0.33 1.47
N GLY A 33 -16.50 -0.68 1.54
CA GLY A 33 -16.61 -1.77 2.53
C GLY A 33 -16.39 -1.34 3.98
N MET A 34 -15.59 -0.30 4.21
CA MET A 34 -15.27 0.25 5.53
C MET A 34 -14.89 1.72 5.46
N ALA A 35 -14.82 2.38 6.62
CA ALA A 35 -14.51 3.82 6.72
C ALA A 35 -13.14 4.20 6.13
N ASP A 36 -12.17 3.28 6.16
CA ASP A 36 -10.86 3.48 5.54
C ASP A 36 -10.85 3.23 4.03
N ALA A 37 -11.77 2.42 3.50
CA ALA A 37 -11.85 2.16 2.07
C ALA A 37 -12.40 3.37 1.31
N SER A 38 -12.10 3.45 0.03
CA SER A 38 -12.76 4.35 -0.91
C SER A 38 -13.36 3.57 -2.08
N PRO A 39 -14.48 4.04 -2.66
CA PRO A 39 -15.05 3.41 -3.85
C PRO A 39 -14.07 3.39 -5.02
N PRO A 40 -14.06 2.35 -5.90
CA PRO A 40 -13.21 2.33 -7.09
C PRO A 40 -13.36 3.59 -7.95
N LYS A 41 -14.58 4.13 -8.11
CA LYS A 41 -14.79 5.39 -8.84
C LYS A 41 -14.13 6.60 -8.15
N TRP A 42 -14.00 6.58 -6.82
CA TRP A 42 -13.32 7.63 -6.07
C TRP A 42 -11.81 7.58 -6.32
N HIS A 43 -11.18 6.39 -6.39
CA HIS A 43 -9.76 6.27 -6.77
C HIS A 43 -9.48 6.86 -8.16
N LEU A 44 -10.31 6.52 -9.15
CA LEU A 44 -10.18 7.04 -10.52
C LEU A 44 -10.30 8.57 -10.60
N ALA A 45 -11.24 9.13 -9.86
CA ALA A 45 -11.48 10.56 -9.83
C ALA A 45 -10.41 11.30 -9.00
N HIS A 46 -9.94 10.71 -7.90
CA HIS A 46 -8.92 11.30 -7.03
C HIS A 46 -7.55 11.39 -7.72
N THR A 47 -7.13 10.33 -8.39
CA THR A 47 -5.88 10.35 -9.17
C THR A 47 -5.96 11.39 -10.29
N ASN A 48 -7.12 11.49 -10.95
CA ASN A 48 -7.35 12.54 -11.95
C ASN A 48 -7.34 13.96 -11.36
N TRP A 49 -7.94 14.13 -10.19
CA TRP A 49 -7.93 15.39 -9.43
C TRP A 49 -6.50 15.84 -9.11
N PHE A 50 -5.60 14.91 -8.78
CA PHE A 50 -4.21 15.23 -8.48
C PHE A 50 -3.54 15.92 -9.68
N PHE A 51 -3.62 15.31 -10.87
CA PHE A 51 -3.05 15.88 -12.10
C PHE A 51 -3.70 17.22 -12.47
N GLU A 52 -5.02 17.32 -12.38
CA GLU A 52 -5.68 18.59 -12.70
C GLU A 52 -5.27 19.71 -11.73
N THR A 53 -5.24 19.42 -10.43
CA THR A 53 -5.01 20.42 -9.37
C THR A 53 -3.56 20.88 -9.31
N PHE A 54 -2.63 19.94 -9.28
CA PHE A 54 -1.21 20.25 -9.03
C PHE A 54 -0.43 20.49 -10.32
N LEU A 55 -0.91 19.99 -11.46
CA LEU A 55 -0.16 20.05 -12.71
C LEU A 55 -0.86 20.90 -13.77
N LEU A 56 -2.09 20.58 -14.18
CA LEU A 56 -2.73 21.32 -15.29
C LEU A 56 -3.14 22.76 -14.91
N GLN A 57 -3.83 22.96 -13.79
CA GLN A 57 -4.28 24.29 -13.38
C GLN A 57 -3.11 25.29 -13.22
N PRO A 58 -1.96 24.94 -12.62
CA PRO A 58 -0.86 25.90 -12.46
C PRO A 58 0.04 26.03 -13.69
N HIS A 59 0.15 24.99 -14.54
CA HIS A 59 1.18 24.91 -15.59
C HIS A 59 0.65 24.94 -17.03
N LEU A 60 -0.62 24.61 -17.28
CA LEU A 60 -1.22 24.66 -18.63
C LEU A 60 -2.13 25.88 -18.79
N LYS A 61 -1.66 26.87 -19.57
CA LYS A 61 -2.42 28.11 -19.81
C LYS A 61 -3.71 27.81 -20.57
N GLY A 62 -4.83 28.30 -20.05
CA GLY A 62 -6.14 28.11 -20.69
C GLY A 62 -6.81 26.78 -20.35
N HIS A 63 -6.22 25.96 -19.48
CA HIS A 63 -6.88 24.76 -18.96
C HIS A 63 -8.21 25.11 -18.27
N GLU A 64 -9.30 24.51 -18.71
CA GLU A 64 -10.61 24.64 -18.09
C GLU A 64 -10.80 23.55 -17.02
N PRO A 65 -10.78 23.90 -15.72
CA PRO A 65 -10.92 22.89 -14.66
C PRO A 65 -12.31 22.27 -14.66
N CYS A 66 -12.43 21.10 -14.01
CA CYS A 66 -13.74 20.53 -13.74
C CYS A 66 -14.58 21.40 -12.78
N ASP A 67 -15.83 20.98 -12.55
CA ASP A 67 -16.70 21.63 -11.58
C ASP A 67 -16.01 21.70 -10.20
N PRO A 68 -15.94 22.88 -9.55
CA PRO A 68 -15.20 23.02 -8.29
C PRO A 68 -15.74 22.13 -7.15
N ARG A 69 -17.00 21.67 -7.24
CA ARG A 69 -17.56 20.69 -6.29
C ARG A 69 -16.87 19.33 -6.37
N TRP A 70 -16.19 19.02 -7.47
CA TRP A 70 -15.43 17.78 -7.63
C TRP A 70 -14.09 17.87 -6.89
N ALA A 71 -13.46 19.04 -6.86
CA ALA A 71 -12.28 19.28 -6.02
C ALA A 71 -12.59 19.02 -4.54
N TYR A 72 -13.75 19.46 -4.04
CA TYR A 72 -14.21 19.12 -2.68
C TYR A 72 -14.43 17.60 -2.48
N GLN A 73 -15.02 16.90 -3.46
CA GLN A 73 -15.30 15.47 -3.35
C GLN A 73 -14.05 14.59 -3.40
N PHE A 74 -13.06 15.02 -4.18
CA PHE A 74 -11.89 14.21 -4.53
C PHE A 74 -10.60 14.72 -3.91
N ASN A 75 -10.59 15.81 -3.15
CA ASN A 75 -9.49 16.09 -2.23
C ASN A 75 -9.41 14.98 -1.16
N SER A 76 -8.25 14.34 -1.04
CA SER A 76 -8.04 13.25 -0.09
C SER A 76 -7.84 13.78 1.32
N TYR A 77 -6.83 14.61 1.50
CA TYR A 77 -6.36 15.09 2.79
C TYR A 77 -5.57 16.40 2.69
N TYR A 78 -5.48 17.08 1.55
CA TYR A 78 -4.69 18.31 1.43
C TYR A 78 -5.43 19.49 2.06
N ASP A 79 -5.14 19.77 3.32
CA ASP A 79 -5.85 20.76 4.12
C ASP A 79 -5.56 22.19 3.62
N SER A 80 -4.34 22.43 3.10
CA SER A 80 -3.98 23.69 2.44
C SER A 80 -4.67 23.92 1.09
N VAL A 81 -5.21 22.87 0.45
CA VAL A 81 -5.95 23.00 -0.82
C VAL A 81 -7.41 23.38 -0.56
N GLY A 82 -8.02 22.85 0.51
CA GLY A 82 -9.35 23.26 0.96
C GLY A 82 -10.14 22.14 1.63
N ASP A 83 -11.42 22.44 1.90
CA ASP A 83 -12.36 21.50 2.49
C ASP A 83 -12.54 20.23 1.64
N ARG A 84 -12.96 19.14 2.29
CA ARG A 84 -13.16 17.84 1.63
C ARG A 84 -14.40 17.11 2.12
N HIS A 85 -14.94 16.26 1.24
CA HIS A 85 -15.98 15.31 1.63
C HIS A 85 -15.44 14.30 2.66
N PRO A 86 -16.17 14.00 3.75
CA PRO A 86 -15.70 13.07 4.77
C PRO A 86 -15.38 11.69 4.21
N ARG A 87 -14.16 11.18 4.50
CA ARG A 87 -13.70 9.85 4.04
C ARG A 87 -14.70 8.72 4.33
N PRO A 88 -15.30 8.59 5.54
CA PRO A 88 -16.25 7.51 5.83
C PRO A 88 -17.58 7.58 5.04
N GLN A 89 -17.80 8.65 4.28
CA GLN A 89 -19.04 8.91 3.56
C GLN A 89 -18.83 8.95 2.03
N ARG A 90 -17.66 8.55 1.52
CA ARG A 90 -17.36 8.55 0.07
C ARG A 90 -18.32 7.65 -0.73
N GLY A 91 -18.72 6.52 -0.16
CA GLY A 91 -19.68 5.57 -0.74
C GLY A 91 -21.12 6.09 -0.81
N LEU A 92 -21.44 7.22 -0.17
CA LEU A 92 -22.74 7.87 -0.29
C LEU A 92 -22.87 8.72 -1.57
N LEU A 93 -21.75 9.00 -2.24
CA LEU A 93 -21.72 9.85 -3.42
C LEU A 93 -22.14 9.06 -4.66
N SER A 94 -23.40 9.18 -5.08
CA SER A 94 -23.85 8.61 -6.37
C SER A 94 -23.40 9.42 -7.59
N ARG A 95 -22.96 10.66 -7.39
CA ARG A 95 -22.43 11.57 -8.42
C ARG A 95 -21.03 12.06 -8.05
N PRO A 96 -20.21 12.48 -9.04
CA PRO A 96 -20.40 12.26 -10.46
C PRO A 96 -20.45 10.76 -10.81
N THR A 97 -21.12 10.44 -11.91
CA THR A 97 -21.21 9.09 -12.45
C THR A 97 -19.84 8.66 -12.98
N VAL A 98 -19.60 7.35 -13.08
CA VAL A 98 -18.36 6.79 -13.63
C VAL A 98 -18.13 7.30 -15.06
N LYS A 99 -19.18 7.39 -15.87
CA LYS A 99 -19.11 7.95 -17.23
C LYS A 99 -18.64 9.40 -17.28
N GLU A 100 -19.06 10.22 -16.31
CA GLU A 100 -18.60 11.61 -16.19
C GLU A 100 -17.14 11.67 -15.73
N ILE A 101 -16.73 10.78 -14.82
CA ILE A 101 -15.34 10.65 -14.36
C ILE A 101 -14.42 10.24 -15.52
N LEU A 102 -14.79 9.23 -16.33
CA LEU A 102 -13.99 8.78 -17.47
C LEU A 102 -13.84 9.87 -18.55
N ARG A 103 -14.92 10.63 -18.83
CA ARG A 103 -14.83 11.80 -19.73
C ARG A 103 -13.88 12.86 -19.20
N TRP A 104 -13.88 13.09 -17.89
CA TRP A 104 -12.95 14.03 -17.28
C TRP A 104 -11.51 13.52 -17.28
N ARG A 105 -11.30 12.21 -17.07
CA ARG A 105 -9.98 11.57 -17.24
C ARG A 105 -9.44 11.78 -18.65
N SER A 106 -10.25 11.52 -19.68
CA SER A 106 -9.86 11.78 -21.08
C SER A 106 -9.42 13.22 -21.31
N ARG A 107 -10.18 14.22 -20.83
CA ARG A 107 -9.78 15.64 -20.97
C ARG A 107 -8.48 15.99 -20.23
N VAL A 108 -8.27 15.40 -19.05
CA VAL A 108 -7.02 15.60 -18.30
C VAL A 108 -5.87 14.91 -19.02
N ASN A 109 -6.06 13.75 -19.63
CA ASN A 109 -5.04 13.10 -20.45
C ASN A 109 -4.65 14.00 -21.63
N ASP A 110 -5.63 14.54 -22.36
CA ASP A 110 -5.37 15.48 -23.46
C ASP A 110 -4.52 16.69 -23.00
N GLY A 111 -4.85 17.27 -21.84
CA GLY A 111 -4.09 18.38 -21.26
C GLY A 111 -2.70 17.98 -20.79
N LEU A 112 -2.51 16.76 -20.26
CA LEU A 112 -1.19 16.25 -19.89
C LEU A 112 -0.32 16.01 -21.12
N GLU A 113 -0.89 15.49 -22.21
CA GLU A 113 -0.21 15.34 -23.49
C GLU A 113 0.22 16.70 -24.06
N GLU A 114 -0.65 17.70 -23.99
CA GLU A 114 -0.33 19.08 -24.40
C GLU A 114 0.80 19.67 -23.55
N LEU A 115 0.70 19.57 -22.23
CA LEU A 115 1.72 20.08 -21.30
C LEU A 115 3.08 19.42 -21.56
N LEU A 116 3.10 18.13 -21.89
CA LEU A 116 4.31 17.37 -22.18
C LEU A 116 4.97 17.71 -23.52
N GLN A 117 4.38 18.57 -24.36
CA GLN A 117 5.06 19.06 -25.57
C GLN A 117 6.22 20.01 -25.24
N ALA A 118 6.14 20.74 -24.13
CA ALA A 118 7.17 21.66 -23.67
C ALA A 118 7.19 21.78 -22.13
N PRO A 119 7.49 20.69 -21.39
CA PRO A 119 7.40 20.69 -19.94
C PRO A 119 8.59 21.43 -19.32
N ASP A 120 8.35 22.14 -18.22
CA ASP A 120 9.42 22.61 -17.33
C ASP A 120 9.82 21.53 -16.31
N GLU A 121 10.94 21.74 -15.61
CA GLU A 121 11.48 20.76 -14.65
C GLU A 121 10.50 20.47 -13.50
N THR A 122 9.82 21.50 -13.00
CA THR A 122 8.80 21.36 -11.93
C THR A 122 7.65 20.48 -12.40
N SER A 123 7.15 20.70 -13.61
CA SER A 123 6.07 19.93 -14.23
C SER A 123 6.46 18.46 -14.37
N LEU A 124 7.71 18.17 -14.74
CA LEU A 124 8.21 16.79 -14.83
C LEU A 124 8.28 16.10 -13.46
N GLN A 125 8.74 16.79 -12.43
CA GLN A 125 8.79 16.25 -11.06
C GLN A 125 7.39 15.98 -10.51
N LEU A 126 6.45 16.88 -10.75
CA LEU A 126 5.04 16.74 -10.35
C LEU A 126 4.32 15.64 -11.13
N LEU A 127 4.61 15.51 -12.42
CA LEU A 127 4.12 14.40 -13.23
C LEU A 127 4.60 13.07 -12.65
N GLU A 128 5.90 12.93 -12.37
CA GLU A 128 6.47 11.70 -11.81
C GLU A 128 5.85 11.36 -10.45
N LEU A 129 5.68 12.36 -9.57
CA LEU A 129 4.97 12.17 -8.31
C LEU A 129 3.51 11.75 -8.52
N GLY A 130 2.80 12.37 -9.46
CA GLY A 130 1.41 12.04 -9.79
C GLY A 130 1.25 10.61 -10.31
N LEU A 131 2.21 10.12 -11.12
CA LEU A 131 2.22 8.74 -11.60
C LEU A 131 2.44 7.75 -10.46
N GLN A 132 3.39 8.03 -9.57
CA GLN A 132 3.66 7.21 -8.38
C GLN A 132 2.48 7.21 -7.42
N HIS A 133 1.79 8.34 -7.28
CA HIS A 133 0.53 8.47 -6.55
C HIS A 133 -0.60 7.64 -7.18
N GLU A 134 -0.78 7.68 -8.50
CA GLU A 134 -1.78 6.84 -9.18
C GLU A 134 -1.48 5.35 -9.01
N GLN A 135 -0.20 4.93 -9.04
CA GLN A 135 0.20 3.56 -8.75
C GLN A 135 -0.11 3.11 -7.31
N GLN A 136 0.05 3.98 -6.30
CA GLN A 136 -0.43 3.70 -4.95
C GLN A 136 -1.95 3.49 -4.93
N HIS A 137 -2.70 4.34 -5.66
CA HIS A 137 -4.16 4.21 -5.73
C HIS A 137 -4.65 3.00 -6.52
N GLN A 138 -3.87 2.47 -7.47
CA GLN A 138 -4.15 1.21 -8.15
C GLN A 138 -4.08 0.03 -7.19
N GLU A 139 -3.08 0.01 -6.33
CA GLU A 139 -2.94 -0.98 -5.27
C GLU A 139 -4.10 -0.88 -4.27
N LEU A 140 -4.36 0.34 -3.76
CA LEU A 140 -5.43 0.58 -2.79
C LEU A 140 -6.81 0.22 -3.35
N LEU A 141 -7.08 0.49 -4.64
CA LEU A 141 -8.36 0.17 -5.28
C LEU A 141 -8.70 -1.32 -5.12
N LEU A 142 -7.74 -2.20 -5.39
CA LEU A 142 -7.96 -3.64 -5.30
C LEU A 142 -8.09 -4.12 -3.85
N MET A 143 -7.34 -3.54 -2.91
CA MET A 143 -7.46 -3.85 -1.49
C MET A 143 -8.80 -3.37 -0.90
N ASP A 144 -9.28 -2.21 -1.32
CA ASP A 144 -10.58 -1.64 -0.91
C ASP A 144 -11.75 -2.44 -1.50
N LEU A 145 -11.63 -2.85 -2.77
CA LEU A 145 -12.60 -3.72 -3.43
C LEU A 145 -12.68 -5.08 -2.73
N LEU A 146 -11.55 -5.70 -2.39
CA LEU A 146 -11.50 -6.96 -1.66
C LEU A 146 -12.28 -6.88 -0.33
N ASP A 147 -12.07 -5.81 0.45
CA ASP A 147 -12.83 -5.62 1.69
C ASP A 147 -14.35 -5.54 1.41
N GLY A 148 -14.74 -4.76 0.40
CA GLY A 148 -16.13 -4.60 -0.02
C GLY A 148 -16.78 -5.92 -0.44
N PHE A 149 -16.10 -6.69 -1.30
CA PHE A 149 -16.56 -7.97 -1.82
C PHE A 149 -16.65 -9.04 -0.73
N SER A 150 -15.69 -9.07 0.19
CA SER A 150 -15.65 -10.05 1.29
C SER A 150 -16.86 -9.94 2.23
N ARG A 151 -17.56 -8.81 2.22
CA ARG A 151 -18.75 -8.52 3.04
C ARG A 151 -20.06 -8.81 2.32
N GLN A 152 -20.03 -9.05 1.02
CA GLN A 152 -21.23 -9.35 0.26
C GLN A 152 -21.65 -10.82 0.48
N PRO A 153 -22.92 -11.10 0.82
CA PRO A 153 -23.39 -12.48 1.01
C PRO A 153 -23.26 -13.38 -0.23
N LEU A 154 -23.23 -12.75 -1.42
CA LEU A 154 -23.06 -13.46 -2.70
C LEU A 154 -21.60 -13.72 -3.06
N GLU A 155 -20.64 -13.23 -2.26
CA GLU A 155 -19.21 -13.53 -2.40
C GLU A 155 -18.68 -13.34 -3.84
N PRO A 156 -18.84 -12.13 -4.43
CA PRO A 156 -18.46 -11.86 -5.81
C PRO A 156 -16.96 -12.05 -6.02
N CYS A 157 -16.62 -12.51 -7.22
CA CYS A 157 -15.25 -12.70 -7.68
C CYS A 157 -14.87 -11.51 -8.58
N TYR A 158 -13.74 -10.86 -8.30
CA TYR A 158 -13.21 -9.78 -9.16
C TYR A 158 -12.67 -10.36 -10.46
N HIS A 159 -11.74 -11.31 -10.37
CA HIS A 159 -11.22 -12.05 -11.50
C HIS A 159 -10.56 -13.34 -11.01
N ARG A 160 -10.74 -14.46 -11.72
CA ARG A 160 -10.26 -15.79 -11.27
C ARG A 160 -8.74 -15.89 -11.13
N GLU A 161 -8.02 -15.09 -11.89
CA GLU A 161 -6.54 -15.05 -11.91
C GLU A 161 -5.97 -13.79 -11.22
N ALA A 162 -6.80 -13.03 -10.48
CA ALA A 162 -6.34 -11.83 -9.79
C ALA A 162 -5.56 -12.08 -8.50
N ASP A 163 -5.43 -13.35 -8.09
CA ASP A 163 -4.81 -13.69 -6.82
C ASP A 163 -3.42 -14.32 -6.97
N LEU A 164 -2.64 -14.19 -5.90
CA LEU A 164 -1.26 -14.66 -5.84
C LEU A 164 -1.21 -16.18 -5.63
N SER A 165 -0.51 -16.87 -6.54
CA SER A 165 -0.11 -18.26 -6.34
C SER A 165 1.39 -18.33 -6.08
N ILE A 166 1.78 -18.22 -4.81
CA ILE A 166 3.16 -18.32 -4.33
C ILE A 166 3.17 -19.31 -3.17
N GLN A 167 4.17 -20.18 -3.16
CA GLN A 167 4.46 -21.04 -2.02
C GLN A 167 5.74 -20.58 -1.35
N THR A 168 5.75 -20.66 -0.02
CA THR A 168 6.98 -20.54 0.77
C THR A 168 7.84 -21.78 0.51
N ALA A 169 9.12 -21.57 0.24
CA ALA A 169 10.01 -22.58 -0.32
C ALA A 169 11.17 -22.96 0.60
N SER A 170 11.36 -22.24 1.71
CA SER A 170 12.54 -22.43 2.58
C SER A 170 12.32 -21.94 4.01
N ASP A 171 13.05 -22.55 4.95
CA ASP A 171 13.12 -22.16 6.33
C ASP A 171 14.53 -21.72 6.80
N GLY A 172 15.28 -21.09 5.90
CA GLY A 172 16.62 -20.58 6.18
C GLY A 172 16.62 -19.29 6.99
N TRP A 173 17.72 -19.07 7.70
CA TRP A 173 18.08 -17.80 8.31
C TRP A 173 19.28 -17.21 7.57
N LEU A 174 19.23 -15.91 7.31
CA LEU A 174 20.30 -15.15 6.69
C LEU A 174 20.97 -14.31 7.76
N SER A 175 22.26 -14.55 8.01
CA SER A 175 23.03 -13.82 9.01
C SER A 175 23.49 -12.48 8.46
N CYS A 176 23.30 -11.43 9.25
CA CYS A 176 23.81 -10.08 9.00
C CYS A 176 24.79 -9.70 10.12
N ASP A 177 26.00 -9.29 9.75
CA ASP A 177 27.03 -8.88 10.70
C ASP A 177 26.65 -7.57 11.41
N GLU A 178 27.09 -7.42 12.66
CA GLU A 178 26.95 -6.16 13.40
C GLU A 178 27.74 -5.03 12.72
N GLY A 179 27.21 -3.81 12.75
CA GLY A 179 27.96 -2.65 12.30
C GLY A 179 27.16 -1.41 11.93
N LEU A 180 27.90 -0.43 11.45
CA LEU A 180 27.38 0.85 10.99
C LEU A 180 26.96 0.74 9.52
N VAL A 181 25.65 0.82 9.27
CA VAL A 181 25.06 0.76 7.93
C VAL A 181 24.53 2.12 7.50
N SER A 182 24.14 2.25 6.23
CA SER A 182 23.42 3.42 5.73
C SER A 182 22.09 3.01 5.12
N ILE A 183 21.01 3.65 5.54
CA ILE A 183 19.64 3.39 5.07
C ILE A 183 19.00 4.66 4.49
N GLY A 184 18.01 4.49 3.62
CA GLY A 184 17.30 5.53 2.90
C GLY A 184 17.77 5.73 1.46
N HIS A 185 16.99 6.46 0.66
CA HIS A 185 17.15 6.58 -0.78
C HIS A 185 18.59 6.89 -1.23
N ARG A 186 19.06 6.21 -2.28
CA ARG A 186 20.33 6.44 -2.95
C ARG A 186 20.12 6.56 -4.45
N GLY A 187 20.70 7.58 -5.06
CA GLY A 187 20.72 7.76 -6.51
C GLY A 187 19.98 9.02 -6.95
N THR A 188 19.53 9.00 -8.20
CA THR A 188 18.85 10.12 -8.85
C THR A 188 17.46 9.75 -9.38
N GLY A 189 16.99 8.52 -9.10
CA GLY A 189 15.65 8.08 -9.47
C GLY A 189 14.60 8.58 -8.48
N PHE A 190 13.34 8.41 -8.82
CA PHE A 190 12.24 8.78 -7.93
C PHE A 190 12.35 8.10 -6.55
N HIS A 191 11.97 8.85 -5.53
CA HIS A 191 11.63 8.34 -4.21
C HIS A 191 10.59 9.25 -3.57
N PHE A 192 9.79 8.71 -2.65
CA PHE A 192 8.99 9.56 -1.78
C PHE A 192 9.90 10.29 -0.79
N ASP A 193 9.52 11.50 -0.39
CA ASP A 193 10.27 12.32 0.57
C ASP A 193 10.56 11.58 1.88
N ASN A 194 9.66 10.69 2.31
CA ASN A 194 9.82 9.88 3.52
C ASN A 194 10.94 8.83 3.44
N GLU A 195 11.46 8.52 2.26
CA GLU A 195 12.56 7.57 2.04
C GLU A 195 13.94 8.22 2.32
N GLY A 196 13.98 9.54 2.56
CA GLY A 196 15.21 10.31 2.76
C GLY A 196 15.19 11.24 3.98
N PRO A 197 16.34 11.88 4.27
CA PRO A 197 17.63 11.68 3.62
C PRO A 197 18.29 10.36 4.04
N ARG A 198 19.22 9.87 3.21
CA ARG A 198 20.07 8.72 3.56
C ARG A 198 20.91 9.06 4.79
N HIS A 199 20.90 8.17 5.78
CA HIS A 199 21.56 8.40 7.06
C HIS A 199 22.18 7.10 7.61
N ARG A 200 22.99 7.24 8.65
CA ARG A 200 23.68 6.11 9.28
C ARG A 200 22.84 5.54 10.41
N ALA A 201 22.80 4.22 10.52
CA ALA A 201 22.20 3.47 11.62
C ALA A 201 23.18 2.40 12.10
N TRP A 202 23.23 2.15 13.40
CA TRP A 202 23.94 1.01 13.96
C TRP A 202 22.99 -0.19 14.02
N LEU A 203 23.42 -1.34 13.53
CA LEU A 203 22.73 -2.61 13.68
C LEU A 203 23.61 -3.55 14.50
N ASP A 204 23.03 -4.19 15.52
CA ASP A 204 23.68 -5.35 16.15
C ASP A 204 23.58 -6.55 15.19
N GLY A 205 24.38 -7.60 15.44
CA GLY A 205 24.33 -8.81 14.63
C GLY A 205 22.97 -9.49 14.79
N PHE A 206 22.34 -9.84 13.66
CA PHE A 206 21.01 -10.43 13.65
C PHE A 206 20.89 -11.49 12.56
N GLU A 207 19.84 -12.30 12.67
CA GLU A 207 19.42 -13.17 11.58
C GLU A 207 18.02 -12.79 11.12
N ILE A 208 17.77 -12.86 9.82
CA ILE A 208 16.45 -12.67 9.22
C ILE A 208 16.05 -13.90 8.43
N ARG A 209 14.78 -14.29 8.51
CA ARG A 209 14.25 -15.40 7.70
C ARG A 209 14.42 -15.11 6.22
N ASN A 210 14.86 -16.11 5.46
CA ASN A 210 14.98 -16.00 4.01
C ASN A 210 13.61 -16.00 3.31
N ASP A 211 12.54 -16.48 3.94
CA ASP A 211 11.17 -16.47 3.43
C ASP A 211 10.14 -15.85 4.40
N LEU A 212 8.91 -15.66 3.93
CA LEU A 212 7.76 -15.22 4.71
C LEU A 212 7.17 -16.34 5.57
N VAL A 213 6.38 -15.97 6.58
CA VAL A 213 5.62 -16.94 7.38
C VAL A 213 4.47 -17.50 6.54
N SER A 214 4.24 -18.82 6.59
CA SER A 214 3.18 -19.49 5.85
C SER A 214 1.85 -19.55 6.62
N ASN A 215 0.76 -19.79 5.90
CA ASN A 215 -0.55 -20.07 6.48
C ASN A 215 -0.51 -21.26 7.44
N GLY A 216 0.23 -22.33 7.11
CA GLY A 216 0.37 -23.52 7.94
C GLY A 216 1.08 -23.23 9.27
N ALA A 217 2.12 -22.39 9.25
CA ALA A 217 2.76 -21.91 10.48
C ALA A 217 1.78 -21.08 11.31
N PHE A 218 0.99 -20.21 10.68
CA PHE A 218 -0.02 -19.40 11.38
C PHE A 218 -1.20 -20.22 11.92
N GLN A 219 -1.59 -21.31 11.24
CA GLN A 219 -2.55 -22.28 11.76
C GLN A 219 -2.02 -22.95 13.04
N ALA A 220 -0.73 -23.27 13.13
CA ALA A 220 -0.12 -23.82 14.33
C ALA A 220 -0.16 -22.82 15.50
N PHE A 221 0.12 -21.53 15.24
CA PHE A 221 -0.05 -20.45 16.21
C PHE A 221 -1.50 -20.38 16.74
N ILE A 222 -2.50 -20.42 15.85
CA ILE A 222 -3.92 -20.41 16.24
C ILE A 222 -4.26 -21.65 17.07
N ALA A 223 -3.81 -22.83 16.65
CA ALA A 223 -4.07 -24.11 17.30
C ALA A 223 -3.48 -24.17 18.72
N ASP A 224 -2.34 -23.52 18.96
CA ASP A 224 -1.70 -23.39 20.28
C ASP A 224 -2.27 -22.23 21.14
N GLY A 225 -3.46 -21.72 20.76
CA GLY A 225 -4.13 -20.67 21.52
C GLY A 225 -3.57 -19.27 21.28
N GLY A 226 -3.00 -19.00 20.11
CA GLY A 226 -2.43 -17.69 19.76
C GLY A 226 -3.38 -16.52 19.99
N TYR A 227 -4.69 -16.69 19.76
CA TYR A 227 -5.72 -15.67 20.00
C TYR A 227 -6.40 -15.77 21.38
N SER A 228 -5.97 -16.68 22.25
CA SER A 228 -6.49 -16.86 23.62
C SER A 228 -5.45 -16.64 24.73
N ARG A 229 -4.18 -16.39 24.35
CA ARG A 229 -3.04 -16.21 25.25
C ARG A 229 -2.60 -14.73 25.33
N PRO A 230 -3.02 -13.95 26.35
CA PRO A 230 -2.71 -12.53 26.44
C PRO A 230 -1.21 -12.22 26.58
N ASP A 231 -0.41 -13.17 27.07
CA ASP A 231 1.05 -13.06 27.22
C ASP A 231 1.79 -12.86 25.89
N LEU A 232 1.17 -13.22 24.77
CA LEU A 232 1.76 -13.08 23.43
C LEU A 232 1.57 -11.67 22.83
N TRP A 233 0.64 -10.88 23.36
CA TRP A 233 0.13 -9.68 22.69
C TRP A 233 0.59 -8.40 23.35
N MET A 234 0.79 -7.36 22.53
CA MET A 234 0.73 -5.99 23.04
C MET A 234 -0.67 -5.69 23.59
N SER A 235 -0.75 -4.93 24.69
CA SER A 235 -2.01 -4.67 25.41
C SER A 235 -3.11 -4.05 24.54
N GLU A 236 -2.76 -3.15 23.61
CA GLU A 236 -3.71 -2.58 22.66
C GLU A 236 -4.26 -3.64 21.70
N GLY A 237 -3.36 -4.44 21.10
CA GLY A 237 -3.72 -5.55 20.22
C GLY A 237 -4.63 -6.57 20.91
N TRP A 238 -4.31 -6.96 22.15
CA TRP A 238 -5.16 -7.86 22.93
C TRP A 238 -6.57 -7.28 23.14
N SER A 239 -6.66 -6.00 23.48
CA SER A 239 -7.95 -5.33 23.67
C SER A 239 -8.77 -5.32 22.37
N LEU A 240 -8.14 -5.06 21.23
CA LEU A 240 -8.79 -5.08 19.92
C LEU A 240 -9.24 -6.48 19.51
N CYS A 241 -8.42 -7.51 19.75
CA CYS A 241 -8.79 -8.91 19.53
C CYS A 241 -10.07 -9.26 20.28
N GLN A 242 -10.15 -8.90 21.57
CA GLN A 242 -11.32 -9.16 22.41
C GLN A 242 -12.56 -8.37 21.97
N GLN A 243 -12.41 -7.07 21.69
CA GLN A 243 -13.53 -6.20 21.28
C GLN A 243 -14.15 -6.63 19.94
N ASN A 244 -13.32 -7.10 19.01
CA ASN A 244 -13.74 -7.42 17.66
C ASN A 244 -13.87 -8.94 17.39
N GLY A 245 -13.60 -9.78 18.39
CA GLY A 245 -13.67 -11.25 18.26
C GLY A 245 -12.71 -11.81 17.20
N TRP A 246 -11.48 -11.32 17.14
CA TRP A 246 -10.49 -11.85 16.19
C TRP A 246 -10.05 -13.26 16.60
N ILE A 247 -10.14 -14.21 15.65
CA ILE A 247 -9.78 -15.63 15.86
C ILE A 247 -8.85 -16.18 14.77
N GLY A 248 -8.42 -15.32 13.85
CA GLY A 248 -7.60 -15.64 12.69
C GLY A 248 -7.52 -14.43 11.74
N PRO A 249 -6.70 -14.52 10.67
CA PRO A 249 -6.50 -13.44 9.69
C PRO A 249 -7.80 -12.96 9.05
N ARG A 250 -7.82 -11.70 8.60
CA ARG A 250 -9.05 -10.95 8.30
C ARG A 250 -10.03 -11.67 7.36
N TYR A 251 -9.52 -12.28 6.30
CA TYR A 251 -10.35 -12.87 5.24
C TYR A 251 -10.42 -14.39 5.28
N TRP A 252 -9.86 -15.03 6.32
CA TRP A 252 -10.08 -16.47 6.52
C TRP A 252 -11.57 -16.76 6.75
N ARG A 253 -11.99 -17.93 6.26
CA ARG A 253 -13.35 -18.46 6.41
C ARG A 253 -13.21 -19.82 7.12
N GLY A 254 -13.10 -19.76 8.44
CA GLY A 254 -12.70 -20.93 9.22
C GLY A 254 -11.21 -21.24 9.05
N VAL A 255 -10.85 -22.53 9.00
CA VAL A 255 -9.45 -22.99 8.94
C VAL A 255 -9.05 -23.61 7.60
N GLN A 256 -9.98 -23.69 6.64
CA GLN A 256 -9.76 -24.39 5.36
C GLN A 256 -9.89 -23.48 4.13
N GLU A 257 -10.41 -22.27 4.31
CA GLU A 257 -10.74 -21.38 3.20
C GLU A 257 -10.36 -19.94 3.54
N GLU A 258 -10.14 -19.14 2.51
CA GLU A 258 -10.02 -17.68 2.59
C GLU A 258 -10.82 -17.01 1.47
N PHE A 259 -11.15 -15.74 1.66
CA PHE A 259 -11.77 -14.92 0.64
C PHE A 259 -10.73 -13.98 0.01
N THR A 260 -10.68 -13.97 -1.31
CA THR A 260 -9.62 -13.34 -2.12
C THR A 260 -10.25 -12.53 -3.27
N LEU A 261 -9.44 -11.87 -4.09
CA LEU A 261 -9.93 -11.25 -5.33
C LEU A 261 -10.44 -12.30 -6.34
N ALA A 262 -9.99 -13.55 -6.24
CA ALA A 262 -10.53 -14.67 -6.99
C ALA A 262 -11.80 -15.29 -6.35
N GLY A 263 -12.38 -14.65 -5.33
CA GLY A 263 -13.51 -15.17 -4.56
C GLY A 263 -13.07 -16.10 -3.41
N ARG A 264 -13.98 -16.95 -2.94
CA ARG A 264 -13.66 -17.98 -1.93
C ARG A 264 -12.71 -19.03 -2.51
N GLN A 265 -11.58 -19.23 -1.84
CA GLN A 265 -10.53 -20.16 -2.24
C GLN A 265 -10.17 -21.11 -1.09
N PRO A 266 -9.70 -22.34 -1.39
CA PRO A 266 -9.02 -23.15 -0.39
C PRO A 266 -7.82 -22.42 0.19
N LEU A 267 -7.61 -22.54 1.50
CA LEU A 267 -6.45 -21.99 2.17
C LEU A 267 -5.23 -22.90 1.92
N ASP A 268 -4.28 -22.43 1.11
CA ASP A 268 -3.02 -23.14 0.87
C ASP A 268 -2.10 -22.99 2.11
N PRO A 269 -1.76 -24.08 2.83
CA PRO A 269 -0.90 -24.02 4.01
C PRO A 269 0.52 -23.57 3.70
N ASP A 270 0.99 -23.74 2.46
CA ASP A 270 2.35 -23.37 2.07
C ASP A 270 2.44 -21.93 1.54
N ALA A 271 1.30 -21.28 1.27
CA ALA A 271 1.27 -19.87 0.86
C ALA A 271 1.59 -18.92 2.05
N PRO A 272 2.18 -17.74 1.79
CA PRO A 272 2.42 -16.74 2.82
C PRO A 272 1.14 -16.27 3.51
N VAL A 273 1.15 -16.21 4.85
CA VAL A 273 0.02 -15.66 5.60
C VAL A 273 -0.12 -14.16 5.37
N ARG A 274 -1.34 -13.71 5.11
CA ARG A 274 -1.67 -12.34 4.69
C ARG A 274 -2.86 -11.76 5.43
N HIS A 275 -3.05 -10.45 5.28
CA HIS A 275 -4.13 -9.67 5.89
C HIS A 275 -4.07 -9.67 7.42
N LEU A 276 -2.83 -9.55 7.94
CA LEU A 276 -2.51 -9.45 9.35
C LEU A 276 -2.41 -7.99 9.78
N SER A 277 -2.87 -7.70 11.00
CA SER A 277 -2.46 -6.50 11.75
C SER A 277 -1.00 -6.61 12.16
N TRP A 278 -0.40 -5.46 12.48
CA TRP A 278 0.92 -5.45 13.12
C TRP A 278 0.89 -6.24 14.44
N PHE A 279 -0.21 -6.14 15.20
CA PHE A 279 -0.38 -6.87 16.46
C PHE A 279 -0.42 -8.40 16.28
N GLU A 280 -1.08 -8.90 15.23
CA GLU A 280 -1.08 -10.33 14.90
C GLU A 280 0.32 -10.80 14.48
N ALA A 281 1.01 -10.01 13.66
CA ALA A 281 2.37 -10.32 13.21
C ALA A 281 3.37 -10.37 14.40
N ASP A 282 3.29 -9.39 15.28
CA ASP A 282 4.14 -9.27 16.47
C ASP A 282 3.83 -10.38 17.50
N ALA A 283 2.55 -10.73 17.72
CA ALA A 283 2.18 -11.85 18.58
C ALA A 283 2.66 -13.21 18.05
N PHE A 284 2.56 -13.42 16.73
CA PHE A 284 3.10 -14.61 16.08
C PHE A 284 4.63 -14.68 16.24
N ALA A 285 5.33 -13.56 16.04
CA ALA A 285 6.78 -13.50 16.18
C ALA A 285 7.23 -13.89 17.59
N ARG A 286 6.57 -13.37 18.64
CA ARG A 286 6.84 -13.76 20.05
C ARG A 286 6.59 -15.24 20.30
N TRP A 287 5.47 -15.77 19.81
CA TRP A 287 5.15 -17.18 19.94
C TRP A 287 6.21 -18.09 19.31
N SER A 288 6.82 -17.62 18.22
CA SER A 288 7.88 -18.32 17.49
C SER A 288 9.29 -18.12 18.08
N ASP A 289 9.42 -17.55 19.29
CA ASP A 289 10.71 -17.18 19.90
C ASP A 289 11.57 -16.28 19.00
N ALA A 290 10.90 -15.36 18.30
CA ALA A 290 11.49 -14.43 17.34
C ALA A 290 10.89 -13.03 17.53
N ARG A 291 11.20 -12.12 16.59
CA ARG A 291 10.69 -10.74 16.55
C ARG A 291 10.45 -10.31 15.10
N LEU A 292 9.81 -9.15 14.94
CA LEU A 292 9.78 -8.47 13.64
C LEU A 292 11.15 -7.77 13.41
N PRO A 293 11.68 -7.75 12.18
CA PRO A 293 12.85 -6.92 11.86
C PRO A 293 12.48 -5.44 12.00
N THR A 294 13.43 -4.60 12.37
CA THR A 294 13.33 -3.16 12.14
C THR A 294 13.38 -2.86 10.63
N GLU A 295 12.88 -1.69 10.21
CA GLU A 295 12.97 -1.29 8.79
C GLU A 295 14.42 -1.18 8.30
N ALA A 296 15.36 -0.87 9.21
CA ALA A 296 16.78 -0.76 8.93
C ALA A 296 17.43 -2.14 8.73
N GLU A 297 17.11 -3.11 9.58
CA GLU A 297 17.53 -4.51 9.42
C GLU A 297 16.98 -5.09 8.11
N TRP A 298 15.71 -4.83 7.80
CA TRP A 298 15.10 -5.30 6.55
C TRP A 298 15.79 -4.70 5.32
N GLU A 299 16.01 -3.37 5.28
CA GLU A 299 16.68 -2.71 4.16
C GLU A 299 18.13 -3.18 4.01
N HIS A 300 18.84 -3.36 5.12
CA HIS A 300 20.19 -3.87 5.10
C HIS A 300 20.25 -5.30 4.55
N ALA A 301 19.39 -6.19 5.06
CA ALA A 301 19.28 -7.57 4.61
C ALA A 301 18.95 -7.67 3.11
N ALA A 302 18.01 -6.86 2.62
CA ALA A 302 17.68 -6.78 1.20
C ALA A 302 18.91 -6.40 0.36
N ALA A 303 19.68 -5.40 0.82
CA ALA A 303 20.87 -4.94 0.11
C ALA A 303 22.02 -5.96 0.10
N VAL A 304 22.23 -6.73 1.19
CA VAL A 304 23.36 -7.67 1.28
C VAL A 304 23.04 -9.06 0.73
N HIS A 305 21.79 -9.51 0.82
CA HIS A 305 21.40 -10.86 0.40
C HIS A 305 20.70 -10.90 -0.97
N GLY A 306 20.13 -9.79 -1.44
CA GLY A 306 19.46 -9.72 -2.73
C GLY A 306 18.40 -10.81 -2.89
N GLU A 307 18.52 -11.61 -3.96
CA GLU A 307 17.58 -12.70 -4.28
C GLU A 307 17.51 -13.81 -3.22
N ALA A 308 18.52 -13.94 -2.34
CA ALA A 308 18.46 -14.91 -1.24
C ALA A 308 17.42 -14.51 -0.17
N LEU A 309 17.04 -13.23 -0.09
CA LEU A 309 15.86 -12.79 0.66
C LEU A 309 14.61 -13.01 -0.22
N LEU A 310 14.22 -14.28 -0.32
CA LEU A 310 13.11 -14.75 -1.15
C LEU A 310 11.85 -13.94 -0.86
N HIS A 311 11.10 -13.60 -1.92
CA HIS A 311 9.83 -12.89 -1.79
C HIS A 311 9.96 -11.54 -1.04
N SER A 312 11.12 -10.88 -1.14
CA SER A 312 11.32 -9.54 -0.59
C SER A 312 10.35 -8.51 -1.18
N HIS A 313 9.99 -8.66 -2.47
CA HIS A 313 9.07 -7.79 -3.19
C HIS A 313 8.04 -8.59 -3.97
N GLY A 314 6.91 -7.95 -4.31
CA GLY A 314 5.87 -8.49 -5.20
C GLY A 314 5.00 -9.59 -4.58
N VAL A 315 5.16 -9.88 -3.29
CA VAL A 315 4.43 -10.95 -2.59
C VAL A 315 3.56 -10.34 -1.50
N LEU A 316 4.14 -9.86 -0.41
CA LEU A 316 3.40 -9.17 0.65
C LEU A 316 4.19 -7.97 1.16
N TRP A 317 3.48 -6.93 1.59
CA TRP A 317 4.07 -5.97 2.51
C TRP A 317 4.42 -6.66 3.82
N GLN A 318 5.59 -6.36 4.35
CA GLN A 318 6.12 -7.07 5.53
C GLN A 318 6.16 -6.10 6.70
N TRP A 319 5.37 -6.38 7.74
CA TRP A 319 5.39 -5.58 8.97
C TRP A 319 6.80 -5.55 9.57
N THR A 320 7.25 -4.36 9.97
CA THR A 320 8.50 -4.17 10.71
C THR A 320 8.21 -3.76 12.15
N ALA A 321 9.21 -3.85 13.02
CA ALA A 321 9.16 -3.31 14.39
C ALA A 321 9.27 -1.77 14.43
N SER A 322 9.48 -1.10 13.29
CA SER A 322 9.78 0.32 13.24
C SER A 322 8.51 1.17 13.16
N PRO A 323 8.29 2.12 14.10
CA PRO A 323 7.24 3.11 13.95
C PRO A 323 7.55 4.02 12.76
N TYR A 324 6.53 4.46 12.03
CA TYR A 324 6.69 5.40 10.94
C TYR A 324 7.06 6.79 11.47
N ARG A 325 8.34 7.10 11.43
CA ARG A 325 8.96 8.34 11.91
C ARG A 325 9.80 9.01 10.82
N PRO A 326 9.99 10.35 10.90
CA PRO A 326 10.92 11.04 10.01
C PRO A 326 12.33 10.47 10.19
N TYR A 327 13.03 10.23 9.08
CA TYR A 327 14.46 9.97 9.15
C TYR A 327 15.21 11.21 9.69
N PRO A 328 16.38 11.04 10.34
CA PRO A 328 17.19 12.16 10.79
C PRO A 328 17.50 13.13 9.64
N GLY A 329 17.08 14.39 9.80
CA GLY A 329 17.25 15.43 8.78
C GLY A 329 16.14 15.49 7.73
N PHE A 330 15.07 14.70 7.86
CA PHE A 330 13.87 14.84 7.02
C PHE A 330 13.28 16.24 7.16
N VAL A 331 12.97 16.84 6.01
CA VAL A 331 12.27 18.12 5.89
C VAL A 331 11.19 17.93 4.84
N ALA A 332 9.94 18.16 5.22
CA ALA A 332 8.83 18.09 4.28
C ALA A 332 8.98 19.17 3.19
N PRO A 333 8.66 18.88 1.92
CA PRO A 333 8.61 19.88 0.86
C PRO A 333 7.69 21.06 1.23
N PRO A 334 7.96 22.29 0.73
CA PRO A 334 7.07 23.41 0.94
C PRO A 334 5.75 23.26 0.16
N GLY A 335 4.69 23.94 0.63
CA GLY A 335 3.38 23.96 -0.02
C GLY A 335 2.55 22.69 0.22
N ALA A 336 1.44 22.56 -0.51
CA ALA A 336 0.46 21.49 -0.31
C ALA A 336 1.07 20.08 -0.43
N ILE A 337 2.06 19.90 -1.32
CA ILE A 337 2.71 18.61 -1.54
C ILE A 337 3.49 18.14 -0.30
N GLY A 338 3.91 19.06 0.58
CA GLY A 338 4.51 18.72 1.87
C GLY A 338 3.59 17.93 2.80
N GLU A 339 2.28 17.95 2.56
CA GLU A 339 1.31 17.19 3.33
C GLU A 339 1.22 15.70 2.94
N TYR A 340 1.93 15.28 1.88
CA TYR A 340 1.83 13.92 1.33
C TYR A 340 2.20 12.86 2.36
N ASN A 341 3.33 13.02 3.06
CA ASN A 341 3.86 12.01 3.97
C ASN A 341 4.10 12.51 5.40
N GLY A 342 4.72 13.69 5.57
CA GLY A 342 5.25 14.13 6.86
C GLY A 342 4.23 14.18 7.99
N LYS A 343 3.00 14.64 7.71
CA LYS A 343 1.94 14.75 8.73
C LYS A 343 1.40 13.41 9.24
N PHE A 344 1.72 12.32 8.55
CA PHE A 344 1.31 10.96 8.90
C PHE A 344 2.33 10.21 9.75
N MET A 345 3.49 10.82 10.08
CA MET A 345 4.60 10.20 10.83
C MET A 345 4.35 10.08 12.36
N SER A 346 3.16 9.60 12.72
CA SER A 346 2.76 9.26 14.08
C SER A 346 1.74 8.12 14.07
N SER A 347 1.77 7.28 15.10
CA SER A 347 0.76 6.24 15.37
C SER A 347 0.57 5.22 14.23
N GLN A 348 1.65 4.96 13.49
CA GLN A 348 1.70 3.99 12.38
C GLN A 348 3.00 3.21 12.43
N PHE A 349 3.03 2.02 11.82
CA PHE A 349 4.22 1.19 11.68
C PHE A 349 4.59 1.06 10.21
N VAL A 350 5.89 0.89 9.96
CA VAL A 350 6.44 0.75 8.61
C VAL A 350 6.27 -0.69 8.13
N LEU A 351 5.89 -0.83 6.86
CA LEU A 351 5.99 -2.07 6.10
C LEU A 351 7.00 -1.90 4.95
N ARG A 352 7.72 -2.97 4.63
CA ARG A 352 8.72 -3.00 3.56
C ARG A 352 8.40 -4.07 2.51
N GLY A 353 9.13 -4.03 1.41
CA GLY A 353 8.90 -4.88 0.25
C GLY A 353 7.88 -4.28 -0.71
N SER A 354 6.95 -5.11 -1.14
CA SER A 354 5.73 -4.76 -1.88
C SER A 354 4.83 -5.98 -1.99
N CYS A 355 3.58 -5.79 -2.40
CA CYS A 355 2.65 -6.90 -2.57
C CYS A 355 2.37 -7.21 -4.04
N TRP A 356 1.66 -8.30 -4.32
CA TRP A 356 1.30 -8.70 -5.68
C TRP A 356 0.38 -7.72 -6.41
N LEU A 357 -0.28 -6.82 -5.66
CA LEU A 357 -1.12 -5.75 -6.19
C LEU A 357 -0.31 -4.50 -6.56
N THR A 358 0.90 -4.36 -6.03
CA THR A 358 1.79 -3.24 -6.30
C THR A 358 2.22 -3.25 -7.78
N PRO A 359 2.05 -2.14 -8.53
CA PRO A 359 2.43 -2.10 -9.94
C PRO A 359 3.93 -2.39 -10.19
N PRO A 360 4.29 -3.08 -11.29
CA PRO A 360 5.68 -3.25 -11.69
C PRO A 360 6.43 -1.92 -11.77
N GLY A 361 7.66 -1.89 -11.27
CA GLY A 361 8.49 -0.67 -11.23
C GLY A 361 8.17 0.32 -10.10
N HIS A 362 7.12 0.08 -9.29
CA HIS A 362 6.79 0.94 -8.15
C HIS A 362 7.58 0.61 -6.88
N SER A 363 8.09 -0.62 -6.76
CA SER A 363 8.78 -1.10 -5.55
C SER A 363 10.23 -0.62 -5.48
N ARG A 364 10.74 -0.42 -4.25
CA ARG A 364 12.15 -0.06 -4.01
C ARG A 364 12.63 -0.66 -2.69
N ASP A 365 13.92 -0.99 -2.69
CA ASP A 365 14.84 -1.03 -1.54
C ASP A 365 14.35 -0.18 -0.37
N THR A 366 14.14 1.11 -0.63
CA THR A 366 13.94 2.15 0.39
C THR A 366 12.48 2.53 0.61
N TYR A 367 11.53 1.88 -0.07
CA TYR A 367 10.11 2.22 -0.01
C TYR A 367 9.54 2.00 1.40
N ARG A 368 8.94 3.03 1.99
CA ARG A 368 8.31 2.97 3.32
C ARG A 368 6.80 3.06 3.19
N ASN A 369 6.13 1.91 3.15
CA ASN A 369 4.68 1.87 3.31
C ASN A 369 4.36 1.98 4.81
N PHE A 370 3.17 2.47 5.15
CA PHE A 370 2.82 2.70 6.55
C PHE A 370 1.32 2.58 6.77
N PHE A 371 0.94 1.92 7.86
CA PHE A 371 -0.44 1.80 8.30
C PHE A 371 -0.54 1.84 9.82
N PRO A 372 -1.71 2.21 10.37
CA PRO A 372 -2.01 1.98 11.78
C PRO A 372 -1.81 0.50 12.16
N PRO A 373 -1.33 0.19 13.37
CA PRO A 373 -1.00 -1.18 13.75
C PRO A 373 -2.21 -2.13 13.75
N ALA A 374 -3.43 -1.59 13.87
CA ALA A 374 -4.69 -2.35 13.83
C ALA A 374 -5.21 -2.65 12.42
N SER A 375 -4.59 -2.10 11.36
CA SER A 375 -5.06 -2.30 9.99
C SER A 375 -4.79 -3.72 9.50
N ARG A 376 -5.82 -4.40 8.98
CA ARG A 376 -5.77 -5.82 8.57
C ARG A 376 -6.18 -6.05 7.12
N TRP A 377 -6.64 -5.02 6.43
CA TRP A 377 -7.22 -5.13 5.09
C TRP A 377 -6.16 -5.09 3.97
N MET A 378 -4.98 -4.53 4.28
CA MET A 378 -3.84 -4.50 3.35
C MET A 378 -3.34 -5.91 3.04
N ALA A 379 -2.65 -6.08 1.91
CA ALA A 379 -1.86 -7.27 1.59
C ALA A 379 -0.56 -7.33 2.43
N ALA A 380 -0.72 -7.43 3.76
CA ALA A 380 0.37 -7.43 4.71
C ALA A 380 0.53 -8.80 5.38
N GLY A 381 1.76 -9.29 5.43
CA GLY A 381 2.20 -10.47 6.17
C GLY A 381 3.40 -10.13 7.05
N LEU A 382 4.25 -11.12 7.30
CA LEU A 382 5.43 -10.95 8.14
C LEU A 382 6.61 -11.81 7.72
N ARG A 383 7.79 -11.34 8.13
CA ARG A 383 9.07 -12.04 8.09
C ARG A 383 9.69 -11.94 9.47
N LEU A 384 10.26 -13.03 9.97
CA LEU A 384 10.87 -13.04 11.30
C LEU A 384 12.33 -12.60 11.25
N ALA A 385 12.76 -11.94 12.32
CA ALA A 385 14.15 -11.71 12.67
C ALA A 385 14.42 -12.26 14.08
N ARG A 386 15.68 -12.50 14.43
CA ARG A 386 16.10 -12.79 15.80
C ARG A 386 17.39 -12.07 16.11
#